data_AF-A0A2G9H0J7-F1
#
_entry.id   AF-A0A2G9H0J7-F1
#
_cell.length_a   1.000
_cell.length_b   1.000
_cell.length_c   1.000
_cell.angle_alpha   90.00
_cell.angle_beta   90.00
_cell.angle_gamma   90.00
#
_symmetry.space_group_name_H-M   'P 1'
#
loop_
_entity.id
_entity.type
_entity.pdbx_description
1 polymer ?
#
loop_
_entity_poly.entity_id
_entity_poly.type
_entity_poly.pdbx_seq_one_letter_code
_entity_poly.pdbx_strand_id
1 'polypeptide(L)'
;MGFDEVMKSVWEKLKEAVLAVPKWGAESLAWFEGLFPPDTGGEKIKHWFHVAQLYLVEMRFDEVIRSVREKLKEALLAMENWGAEALAWFDGVFPPETRGEKIKQWFHVAQPYLIAAVVLTMVVYFCRCCGGRGGGGVKMMKAPGRNRRMPRRDFEIDPKGYFQKLRSHPGSEESKHWFHVAQPYLIAAVVLTMVVYFCRCCGGRDGGRGKMMKAPGRNLRIPRSHFEIDSKGYFQNLRYHPG
;
A
#
# COMPACT_ATOMS: atom_id res chain seq x y z
N MET A 1 -11.66 -36.45 11.75
CA MET A 1 -12.38 -35.18 11.91
C MET A 1 -13.20 -34.99 10.66
N GLY A 2 -14.54 -35.02 10.77
CA GLY A 2 -15.43 -34.88 9.62
C GLY A 2 -15.42 -33.45 9.09
N PHE A 3 -15.77 -33.26 7.82
CA PHE A 3 -15.86 -31.92 7.20
C PHE A 3 -16.83 -31.01 7.96
N ASP A 4 -17.96 -31.55 8.43
CA ASP A 4 -18.95 -30.83 9.25
C ASP A 4 -18.37 -30.30 10.57
N GLU A 5 -17.46 -31.08 11.17
CA GLU A 5 -16.79 -30.73 12.42
C GLU A 5 -15.79 -29.57 12.21
N VAL A 6 -15.10 -29.58 11.07
CA VAL A 6 -14.20 -28.50 10.65
C VAL A 6 -14.98 -27.22 10.35
N MET A 7 -16.09 -27.31 9.60
CA MET A 7 -16.93 -26.16 9.27
C MET A 7 -17.57 -25.53 10.50
N LYS A 8 -18.03 -26.36 11.45
CA LYS A 8 -18.55 -25.89 12.74
C LYS A 8 -17.48 -25.14 13.54
N SER A 9 -16.24 -25.63 13.55
CA SER A 9 -15.12 -24.96 14.22
C SER A 9 -14.77 -23.60 13.58
N VAL A 10 -14.73 -23.54 12.24
CA VAL A 10 -14.48 -22.29 11.50
C VAL A 10 -15.58 -21.26 11.79
N TRP A 11 -16.83 -21.70 11.85
CA TRP A 11 -17.98 -20.84 12.12
C TRP A 11 -17.94 -20.21 13.52
N GLU A 12 -17.63 -21.00 14.55
CA GLU A 12 -17.51 -20.47 15.91
C GLU A 12 -16.35 -19.47 16.03
N LYS A 13 -15.20 -19.74 15.39
CA LYS A 13 -14.09 -18.77 15.34
C LYS A 13 -14.43 -17.49 14.60
N LEU A 14 -15.22 -17.59 13.53
CA LEU A 14 -15.68 -16.41 12.80
C LEU A 14 -16.63 -15.56 13.65
N LYS A 15 -17.56 -16.18 14.39
CA LYS A 15 -18.43 -15.48 15.34
C LYS A 15 -17.62 -14.78 16.42
N GLU A 16 -16.65 -15.46 17.02
CA GLU A 16 -15.76 -14.86 18.02
C GLU A 16 -15.00 -13.65 17.45
N ALA A 17 -14.45 -13.77 16.24
CA ALA A 17 -13.75 -12.69 15.57
C ALA A 17 -14.67 -11.48 15.32
N VAL A 18 -15.91 -11.71 14.85
CA VAL A 18 -16.89 -10.66 14.60
C VAL A 18 -17.33 -9.99 15.90
N LEU A 19 -17.55 -10.76 16.97
CA LEU A 19 -17.90 -10.22 18.30
C LEU A 19 -16.73 -9.49 18.98
N ALA A 20 -15.48 -9.77 18.58
CA ALA A 20 -14.30 -9.08 19.08
C ALA A 20 -14.05 -7.72 18.41
N VAL A 21 -14.64 -7.45 17.23
CA VAL A 21 -14.46 -6.18 16.50
C VAL A 21 -14.75 -4.93 17.34
N PRO A 22 -15.85 -4.86 18.13
CA PRO A 22 -16.10 -3.71 19.00
C PRO A 22 -15.03 -3.53 20.08
N LYS A 23 -14.53 -4.65 20.63
CA LYS A 23 -13.47 -4.66 21.65
C LYS A 23 -12.15 -4.14 21.09
N TRP A 24 -11.81 -4.53 19.86
CA TRP A 24 -10.63 -4.03 19.15
C TRP A 24 -10.73 -2.53 18.87
N GLY A 25 -11.93 -2.00 18.63
CA GLY A 25 -12.16 -0.56 18.50
C GLY A 25 -11.81 0.21 19.78
N ALA A 26 -12.20 -0.32 20.94
CA ALA A 26 -11.90 0.29 22.24
C ALA A 26 -10.40 0.21 22.61
N GLU A 27 -9.75 -0.92 22.34
CA GLU A 27 -8.31 -1.09 22.59
C GLU A 27 -7.45 -0.24 21.64
N SER A 28 -7.88 -0.09 20.38
CA SER A 28 -7.22 0.79 19.41
C SER A 28 -7.28 2.26 19.83
N LEU A 29 -8.38 2.69 20.46
CA LEU A 29 -8.53 4.04 21.01
C LEU A 29 -7.54 4.28 22.15
N ALA A 30 -7.48 3.37 23.13
CA ALA A 30 -6.55 3.47 24.25
C ALA A 30 -5.09 3.49 23.77
N TRP A 31 -4.77 2.67 22.77
CA TRP A 31 -3.45 2.66 22.14
C TRP A 31 -3.14 3.99 21.43
N PHE A 32 -4.11 4.57 20.72
CA PHE A 32 -3.96 5.85 20.01
C PHE A 32 -3.83 7.03 20.97
N GLU A 33 -4.54 7.01 22.11
CA GLU A 33 -4.41 7.99 23.18
C GLU A 33 -3.02 7.96 23.84
N GLY A 34 -2.44 6.77 24.00
CA GLY A 34 -1.07 6.61 24.51
C GLY A 34 0.04 7.05 23.53
N LEU A 35 -0.24 7.02 22.22
CA LEU A 35 0.76 7.33 21.19
C LEU A 35 1.00 8.84 20.98
N PHE A 36 0.04 9.69 21.39
CA PHE A 36 0.08 11.14 21.13
C PHE A 36 -0.10 11.95 22.42
N PRO A 37 1.01 12.40 23.05
CA PRO A 37 0.96 13.27 24.22
C PRO A 37 0.28 14.61 23.90
N PRO A 38 -0.39 15.24 24.90
CA PRO A 38 -1.31 16.37 24.70
C PRO A 38 -0.70 17.60 24.03
N ASP A 39 0.63 17.79 24.07
CA ASP A 39 1.29 19.03 23.65
C ASP A 39 1.86 19.01 22.22
N THR A 40 1.69 17.92 21.48
CA THR A 40 2.06 17.89 20.06
C THR A 40 0.85 18.28 19.21
N GLY A 41 1.05 18.87 18.02
CA GLY A 41 0.00 19.36 17.11
C GLY A 41 -1.02 18.32 16.60
N GLY A 42 -1.23 17.24 17.33
CA GLY A 42 -2.22 16.19 17.16
C GLY A 42 -3.66 16.57 17.53
N GLU A 43 -3.95 17.80 17.98
CA GLU A 43 -5.36 18.23 18.17
C GLU A 43 -6.17 18.12 16.87
N LYS A 44 -5.57 18.44 15.72
CA LYS A 44 -6.22 18.22 14.42
C LYS A 44 -6.43 16.74 14.12
N ILE A 45 -5.51 15.87 14.53
CA ILE A 45 -5.62 14.42 14.32
C ILE A 45 -6.71 13.84 15.24
N LYS A 46 -6.79 14.28 16.50
CA LYS A 46 -7.85 13.92 17.44
C LYS A 46 -9.23 14.36 16.93
N HIS A 47 -9.33 15.57 16.38
CA HIS A 47 -10.59 16.05 15.76
C HIS A 47 -10.98 15.20 14.55
N TRP A 48 -10.05 14.87 13.65
CA TRP A 48 -10.33 13.97 12.52
C TRP A 48 -10.71 12.56 12.97
N PHE A 49 -10.09 12.05 14.04
CA PHE A 49 -10.42 10.75 14.61
C PHE A 49 -11.81 10.74 15.23
N HIS A 50 -12.17 11.76 16.02
CA HIS A 50 -13.52 11.91 16.57
C HIS A 50 -14.58 12.10 15.50
N VAL A 51 -14.30 12.89 14.45
CA VAL A 51 -15.23 13.06 13.31
C VAL A 51 -15.37 11.75 12.53
N ALA A 52 -14.28 11.03 12.28
CA ALA A 52 -14.33 9.72 11.63
C ALA A 52 -15.08 8.69 12.50
N GLN A 53 -14.92 8.76 13.82
CA GLN A 53 -15.58 7.87 14.77
C GLN A 53 -17.07 8.21 14.90
N LEU A 54 -17.45 9.49 14.91
CA LEU A 54 -18.85 9.94 14.81
C LEU A 54 -19.45 9.52 13.49
N TYR A 55 -18.74 9.69 12.37
CA TYR A 55 -19.19 9.18 11.07
C TYR A 55 -19.33 7.65 11.06
N LEU A 56 -18.44 6.92 11.73
CA LEU A 56 -18.54 5.47 11.83
C LEU A 56 -19.66 5.05 12.79
N VAL A 57 -19.91 5.74 13.90
CA VAL A 57 -20.99 5.41 14.84
C VAL A 57 -22.37 5.84 14.32
N GLU A 58 -22.43 6.94 13.56
CA GLU A 58 -23.65 7.53 13.00
C GLU A 58 -23.99 6.95 11.61
N MET A 59 -23.00 6.49 10.84
CA MET A 59 -23.27 5.52 9.78
C MET A 59 -23.87 4.30 10.44
N ARG A 60 -25.04 3.86 9.93
CA ARG A 60 -25.78 2.68 10.36
C ARG A 60 -24.91 1.42 10.32
N PHE A 61 -24.03 1.23 11.30
CA PHE A 61 -23.25 0.02 11.45
C PHE A 61 -24.17 -1.18 11.59
N ASP A 62 -25.34 -1.00 12.20
CA ASP A 62 -26.36 -2.04 12.25
C ASP A 62 -26.89 -2.43 10.86
N GLU A 63 -26.99 -1.49 9.91
CA GLU A 63 -27.39 -1.80 8.53
C GLU A 63 -26.25 -2.45 7.75
N VAL A 64 -25.01 -1.99 7.95
CA VAL A 64 -23.82 -2.60 7.33
C VAL A 64 -23.59 -4.01 7.87
N ILE A 65 -23.62 -4.21 9.19
CA ILE A 65 -23.48 -5.52 9.84
C ILE A 65 -24.63 -6.43 9.41
N ARG A 66 -25.87 -5.93 9.35
CA ARG A 66 -27.00 -6.72 8.84
C ARG A 66 -26.79 -7.12 7.38
N SER A 67 -26.35 -6.19 6.53
CA SER A 67 -26.04 -6.48 5.13
C SER A 67 -24.91 -7.51 4.99
N VAL A 68 -23.84 -7.38 5.77
CA VAL A 68 -22.73 -8.34 5.80
C VAL A 68 -23.23 -9.71 6.29
N ARG A 69 -24.07 -9.74 7.32
CA ARG A 69 -24.65 -10.96 7.87
C ARG A 69 -25.53 -11.68 6.86
N GLU A 70 -26.40 -10.95 6.15
CA GLU A 70 -27.26 -11.56 5.11
C GLU A 70 -26.43 -12.05 3.92
N LYS A 71 -25.42 -11.28 3.47
CA LYS A 71 -24.50 -11.74 2.41
C LYS A 71 -23.66 -12.94 2.83
N LEU A 72 -23.26 -13.01 4.09
CA LEU A 72 -22.54 -14.15 4.64
C LEU A 72 -23.44 -15.40 4.71
N LYS A 73 -24.71 -15.26 5.09
CA LYS A 73 -25.68 -16.36 5.05
C LYS A 73 -25.89 -16.87 3.62
N GLU A 74 -26.06 -15.97 2.65
CA GLU A 74 -26.16 -16.33 1.23
C GLU A 74 -24.91 -17.09 0.77
N ALA A 75 -23.72 -16.58 1.10
CA ALA A 75 -22.46 -17.24 0.75
C ALA A 75 -22.29 -18.61 1.43
N LEU A 76 -22.76 -18.76 2.68
CA LEU A 76 -22.72 -20.04 3.40
C LEU A 76 -23.67 -21.06 2.80
N LEU A 77 -24.91 -20.67 2.48
CA LEU A 77 -25.86 -21.56 1.79
C LEU A 77 -25.32 -21.99 0.43
N ALA A 78 -24.72 -21.07 -0.31
CA ALA A 78 -24.05 -21.41 -1.57
C ALA A 78 -22.88 -22.38 -1.35
N MET A 79 -22.10 -22.20 -0.27
CA MET A 79 -20.99 -23.07 0.10
C MET A 79 -21.44 -24.44 0.59
N GLU A 80 -22.56 -24.55 1.29
CA GLU A 80 -23.15 -25.82 1.72
C GLU A 80 -23.67 -26.62 0.51
N ASN A 81 -24.41 -25.96 -0.39
CA ASN A 81 -24.89 -26.58 -1.62
C ASN A 81 -23.73 -27.04 -2.52
N TRP A 82 -22.74 -26.16 -2.71
CA TRP A 82 -21.53 -26.50 -3.45
C TRP A 82 -20.70 -27.58 -2.75
N GLY A 83 -20.62 -27.53 -1.42
CA GLY A 83 -19.89 -28.49 -0.59
C GLY A 83 -20.49 -29.89 -0.68
N ALA A 84 -21.81 -30.01 -0.68
CA ALA A 84 -22.49 -31.30 -0.86
C ALA A 84 -22.22 -31.90 -2.25
N GLU A 85 -22.28 -31.08 -3.30
CA GLU A 85 -21.96 -31.51 -4.67
C GLU A 85 -20.48 -31.86 -4.83
N ALA A 86 -19.59 -31.04 -4.26
CA ALA A 86 -18.15 -31.28 -4.24
C ALA A 86 -17.81 -32.55 -3.46
N LEU A 87 -18.48 -32.82 -2.33
CA LEU A 87 -18.31 -34.04 -1.54
C LEU A 87 -18.81 -35.27 -2.30
N ALA A 88 -19.97 -35.20 -2.95
CA ALA A 88 -20.48 -36.30 -3.78
C ALA A 88 -19.53 -36.61 -4.95
N TRP A 89 -19.02 -35.58 -5.62
CA TRP A 89 -17.98 -35.72 -6.64
C TRP A 89 -16.68 -36.30 -6.05
N PHE A 90 -16.25 -35.80 -4.90
CA PHE A 90 -15.03 -36.22 -4.23
C PHE A 90 -15.10 -37.68 -3.77
N ASP A 91 -16.25 -38.11 -3.26
CA ASP A 91 -16.53 -39.51 -2.90
C ASP A 91 -16.48 -40.43 -4.13
N GLY A 92 -16.90 -39.94 -5.30
CA GLY A 92 -16.78 -40.65 -6.59
C GLY A 92 -15.33 -40.77 -7.09
N VAL A 93 -14.50 -39.75 -6.87
CA VAL A 93 -13.08 -39.75 -7.30
C VAL A 93 -12.17 -40.47 -6.30
N PHE A 94 -12.51 -40.43 -5.01
CA PHE A 94 -11.67 -40.94 -3.92
C PHE A 94 -12.43 -41.91 -3.02
N PRO A 95 -12.31 -43.24 -3.27
CA PRO A 95 -12.90 -44.25 -2.40
C PRO A 95 -12.39 -44.10 -0.95
N PRO A 96 -13.26 -44.33 0.05
CA PRO A 96 -13.03 -43.95 1.45
C PRO A 96 -11.77 -44.57 2.07
N GLU A 97 -11.36 -45.76 1.60
CA GLU A 97 -10.21 -46.51 2.13
C GLU A 97 -8.85 -45.85 1.82
N THR A 98 -8.75 -45.03 0.77
CA THR A 98 -7.47 -44.41 0.33
C THR A 98 -7.42 -42.90 0.52
N ARG A 99 -8.45 -42.32 1.16
CA ARG A 99 -8.70 -40.87 1.20
C ARG A 99 -7.57 -40.10 1.87
N GLY A 100 -7.08 -40.55 3.03
CA GLY A 100 -6.10 -39.81 3.81
C GLY A 100 -4.74 -39.63 3.11
N GLU A 101 -4.24 -40.70 2.48
CA GLU A 101 -2.92 -40.70 1.82
C GLU A 101 -2.96 -39.94 0.48
N LYS A 102 -4.00 -40.18 -0.33
CA LYS A 102 -4.19 -39.46 -1.59
C LYS A 102 -4.42 -37.97 -1.37
N ILE A 103 -5.18 -37.56 -0.35
CA ILE A 103 -5.37 -36.14 -0.04
C ILE A 103 -4.04 -35.45 0.25
N LYS A 104 -3.17 -36.05 1.08
CA LYS A 104 -1.85 -35.46 1.38
C LYS A 104 -1.00 -35.32 0.13
N GLN A 105 -0.98 -36.34 -0.73
CA GLN A 105 -0.24 -36.30 -1.99
C GLN A 105 -0.80 -35.23 -2.94
N TRP A 106 -2.12 -35.15 -3.08
CA TRP A 106 -2.79 -34.12 -3.89
C TRP A 106 -2.56 -32.71 -3.35
N PHE A 107 -2.58 -32.51 -2.04
CA PHE A 107 -2.24 -31.21 -1.45
C PHE A 107 -0.79 -30.82 -1.74
N HIS A 108 0.17 -31.73 -1.64
CA HIS A 108 1.56 -31.45 -2.01
C HIS A 108 1.71 -31.08 -3.48
N VAL A 109 0.95 -31.72 -4.38
CA VAL A 109 0.95 -31.41 -5.81
C VAL A 109 0.22 -30.09 -6.11
N ALA A 110 -0.90 -29.81 -5.43
CA ALA A 110 -1.75 -28.65 -5.66
C ALA A 110 -1.24 -27.36 -4.99
N GLN A 111 -0.49 -27.48 -3.90
CA GLN A 111 0.05 -26.36 -3.12
C GLN A 111 0.77 -25.30 -3.97
N PRO A 112 1.72 -25.63 -4.87
CA PRO A 112 2.37 -24.61 -5.70
C PRO A 112 1.38 -23.87 -6.61
N TYR A 113 0.34 -24.54 -7.12
CA TYR A 113 -0.68 -23.92 -7.97
C TYR A 113 -1.60 -22.99 -7.18
N LEU A 114 -1.99 -23.38 -5.96
CA LEU A 114 -2.75 -22.51 -5.06
C LEU A 114 -1.96 -21.25 -4.70
N ILE A 115 -0.67 -21.38 -4.40
CA ILE A 115 0.22 -20.25 -4.15
C ILE A 115 0.31 -19.35 -5.38
N ALA A 116 0.54 -19.93 -6.56
CA ALA A 116 0.60 -19.17 -7.82
C ALA A 116 -0.71 -18.43 -8.11
N ALA A 117 -1.86 -19.08 -7.89
CA ALA A 117 -3.18 -18.48 -8.09
C ALA A 117 -3.44 -17.31 -7.13
N VAL A 118 -3.08 -17.45 -5.86
CA VAL A 118 -3.18 -16.36 -4.87
C VAL A 118 -2.27 -15.19 -5.25
N VAL A 119 -1.01 -15.46 -5.59
CA VAL A 119 -0.06 -14.42 -6.03
C VAL A 119 -0.55 -13.72 -7.29
N LEU A 120 -1.02 -14.47 -8.28
CA LEU A 120 -1.55 -13.91 -9.52
C LEU A 120 -2.80 -13.06 -9.28
N THR A 121 -3.74 -13.55 -8.47
CA THR A 121 -4.95 -12.81 -8.09
C THR A 121 -4.60 -11.53 -7.34
N MET A 122 -3.63 -11.59 -6.43
CA MET A 122 -3.10 -10.43 -5.72
C MET A 122 -2.50 -9.43 -6.72
N VAL A 123 -1.59 -9.88 -7.60
CA VAL A 123 -0.99 -9.03 -8.64
C VAL A 123 -2.07 -8.38 -9.50
N VAL A 124 -3.06 -9.13 -10.00
CA VAL A 124 -4.15 -8.58 -10.82
C VAL A 124 -5.00 -7.57 -10.03
N TYR A 125 -5.37 -7.88 -8.80
CA TYR A 125 -6.18 -7.01 -7.94
C TYR A 125 -5.44 -5.69 -7.65
N PHE A 126 -4.16 -5.75 -7.29
CA PHE A 126 -3.34 -4.58 -7.03
C PHE A 126 -2.93 -3.82 -8.31
N CYS A 127 -2.74 -4.50 -9.44
CA CYS A 127 -2.49 -3.87 -10.73
C CYS A 127 -3.73 -3.19 -11.31
N ARG A 128 -4.96 -3.65 -11.00
CA ARG A 128 -6.19 -2.94 -11.38
C ARG A 128 -6.34 -1.60 -10.66
N CYS A 129 -5.74 -1.42 -9.49
CA CYS A 129 -5.64 -0.12 -8.82
C CYS A 129 -4.70 0.88 -9.54
N CYS A 130 -3.87 0.43 -10.49
CA CYS A 130 -2.95 1.29 -11.25
C CYS A 130 -3.60 1.91 -12.51
N GLY A 131 -4.83 1.53 -12.85
CA GLY A 131 -5.51 1.98 -14.08
C GLY A 131 -6.29 3.29 -13.98
N GLY A 132 -6.41 3.89 -12.79
CA GLY A 132 -7.34 5.02 -12.61
C GLY A 132 -6.86 6.00 -11.56
N ARG A 133 -6.65 7.25 -12.00
CA ARG A 133 -6.36 8.47 -11.24
C ARG A 133 -4.88 8.71 -11.01
N GLY A 134 -4.32 9.51 -11.93
CA GLY A 134 -3.16 10.36 -11.67
C GLY A 134 -3.44 11.25 -10.47
N GLY A 135 -3.23 10.72 -9.27
CA GLY A 135 -2.87 11.55 -8.13
C GLY A 135 -1.64 12.33 -8.57
N GLY A 136 -1.73 13.65 -8.58
CA GLY A 136 -0.64 14.54 -8.96
C GLY A 136 0.55 14.32 -8.05
N GLY A 137 1.33 13.28 -8.34
CA GLY A 137 2.55 12.95 -7.63
C GLY A 137 3.41 14.19 -7.68
N VAL A 138 3.79 14.68 -6.50
CA VAL A 138 4.57 15.91 -6.37
C VAL A 138 5.76 15.77 -7.30
N LYS A 139 5.85 16.68 -8.30
CA LYS A 139 6.87 16.58 -9.34
C LYS A 139 8.23 16.54 -8.65
N MET A 140 8.95 15.42 -8.75
CA MET A 140 10.28 15.30 -8.18
C MET A 140 11.31 15.89 -9.15
N MET A 141 12.38 16.49 -8.63
CA MET A 141 13.53 16.95 -9.40
C MET A 141 14.84 16.46 -8.76
N LYS A 142 15.91 16.35 -9.56
CA LYS A 142 17.26 16.17 -9.00
C LYS A 142 17.60 17.44 -8.22
N ALA A 143 18.01 17.27 -6.97
CA ALA A 143 18.30 18.39 -6.08
C ALA A 143 19.67 19.00 -6.46
N PRO A 144 19.77 20.29 -6.81
CA PRO A 144 21.03 20.89 -7.24
C PRO A 144 22.10 20.82 -6.14
N GLY A 145 23.22 20.15 -6.42
CA GLY A 145 24.31 19.99 -5.44
C GLY A 145 24.15 18.80 -4.46
N ARG A 146 23.17 17.91 -4.65
CA ARG A 146 23.08 16.61 -3.94
C ARG A 146 22.71 15.48 -4.91
N ASN A 147 23.23 14.28 -4.69
CA ASN A 147 22.81 13.10 -5.45
C ASN A 147 21.51 12.47 -4.89
N ARG A 148 20.49 13.31 -4.60
CA ARG A 148 19.17 12.86 -4.12
C ARG A 148 18.06 13.60 -4.89
N ARG A 149 16.86 13.02 -4.94
CA ARG A 149 15.67 13.67 -5.52
C ARG A 149 14.91 14.43 -4.43
N MET A 150 14.35 15.59 -4.75
CA MET A 150 13.50 16.37 -3.86
C MET A 150 12.19 16.78 -4.54
N PRO A 151 11.12 17.07 -3.77
CA PRO A 151 9.91 17.66 -4.32
C PRO A 151 10.21 19.04 -4.92
N ARG A 152 9.74 19.28 -6.14
CA ARG A 152 9.98 20.54 -6.87
C ARG A 152 9.34 21.73 -6.18
N ARG A 153 8.14 21.54 -5.63
CA ARG A 153 7.39 22.58 -4.91
C ARG A 153 8.23 23.19 -3.79
N ASP A 154 8.94 22.36 -3.04
CA ASP A 154 9.76 22.82 -1.90
C ASP A 154 10.94 23.69 -2.37
N PHE A 155 11.55 23.34 -3.50
CA PHE A 155 12.63 24.15 -4.08
C PHE A 155 12.12 25.48 -4.63
N GLU A 156 10.95 25.48 -5.28
CA GLU A 156 10.35 26.69 -5.86
C GLU A 156 9.82 27.65 -4.79
N ILE A 157 9.37 27.15 -3.63
CA ILE A 157 8.91 27.96 -2.50
C ILE A 157 10.07 28.72 -1.85
N ASP A 158 11.18 28.04 -1.54
CA ASP A 158 12.33 28.65 -0.87
C ASP A 158 13.66 28.09 -1.38
N PRO A 159 14.15 28.61 -2.52
CA PRO A 159 15.45 28.19 -3.04
C PRO A 159 16.60 28.63 -2.13
N LYS A 160 16.45 29.73 -1.38
CA LYS A 160 17.52 30.29 -0.55
C LYS A 160 17.76 29.41 0.68
N GLY A 161 16.70 29.00 1.37
CA GLY A 161 16.78 28.08 2.51
C GLY A 161 17.35 26.71 2.11
N TYR A 162 17.03 26.21 0.92
CA TYR A 162 17.63 24.99 0.39
C TYR A 162 19.16 25.07 0.32
N PHE A 163 19.71 26.13 -0.29
CA PHE A 163 21.16 26.29 -0.41
C PHE A 163 21.85 26.60 0.93
N GLN A 164 21.16 27.26 1.86
CA GLN A 164 21.67 27.51 3.20
C GLN A 164 21.79 26.20 4.00
N LYS A 165 20.77 25.33 3.93
CA LYS A 165 20.77 24.00 4.56
C LYS A 165 21.81 23.06 3.96
N LEU A 166 22.11 23.25 2.68
CA LEU A 166 23.18 22.54 1.98
C LEU A 166 24.56 22.81 2.58
N ARG A 167 24.79 24.04 3.06
CA ARG A 167 26.07 24.46 3.65
C ARG A 167 26.21 24.08 5.12
N SER A 168 25.10 23.88 5.85
CA SER A 168 25.13 23.66 7.30
C SER A 168 25.30 22.19 7.73
N HIS A 169 25.26 21.23 6.80
CA HIS A 169 25.33 19.81 7.14
C HIS A 169 26.31 19.06 6.22
N PRO A 170 27.59 18.88 6.63
CA PRO A 170 28.45 17.84 6.06
C PRO A 170 27.83 16.48 6.41
N GLY A 171 27.65 15.62 5.41
CA GLY A 171 26.83 14.43 5.54
C GLY A 171 27.35 13.46 6.61
N SER A 172 26.55 13.22 7.65
CA SER A 172 26.70 12.08 8.53
C SER A 172 25.98 10.88 7.90
N GLU A 173 26.78 9.91 7.44
CA GLU A 173 26.33 8.57 7.08
C GLU A 173 26.37 7.70 8.33
N GLU A 174 25.21 7.41 8.92
CA GLU A 174 25.16 6.43 9.99
C GLU A 174 23.80 5.74 10.00
N SER A 175 23.77 4.47 9.58
CA SER A 175 22.86 3.42 10.08
C SER A 175 23.00 2.12 9.28
N LYS A 176 23.80 1.17 9.80
CA LYS A 176 23.81 -0.25 9.39
C LYS A 176 24.03 -1.14 10.62
N HIS A 177 22.98 -1.46 11.38
CA HIS A 177 23.08 -2.45 12.46
C HIS A 177 21.75 -3.16 12.82
N TRP A 178 20.92 -3.58 11.86
CA TRP A 178 19.64 -4.25 12.19
C TRP A 178 19.26 -5.42 11.26
N PHE A 179 20.21 -6.29 10.89
CA PHE A 179 19.92 -7.34 9.88
C PHE A 179 19.66 -8.78 10.39
N HIS A 180 19.78 -9.10 11.67
CA HIS A 180 19.69 -10.51 12.10
C HIS A 180 18.37 -10.95 12.75
N VAL A 181 17.41 -10.04 12.98
CA VAL A 181 16.10 -10.38 13.60
C VAL A 181 14.96 -10.45 12.57
N ALA A 182 15.20 -10.04 11.31
CA ALA A 182 14.14 -9.73 10.35
C ALA A 182 13.79 -10.85 9.34
N GLN A 183 14.26 -12.09 9.50
CA GLN A 183 14.16 -13.12 8.45
C GLN A 183 12.72 -13.55 8.05
N PRO A 184 11.74 -13.74 8.96
CA PRO A 184 10.36 -13.99 8.54
C PRO A 184 9.69 -12.72 8.00
N TYR A 185 10.10 -11.56 8.50
CA TYR A 185 9.65 -10.26 8.01
C TYR A 185 10.23 -9.94 6.63
N LEU A 186 11.35 -10.56 6.23
CA LEU A 186 11.96 -10.38 4.91
C LEU A 186 11.11 -11.02 3.81
N ILE A 187 10.48 -12.18 4.04
CA ILE A 187 9.58 -12.77 3.03
C ILE A 187 8.32 -11.92 2.88
N ALA A 188 7.70 -11.54 4.00
CA ALA A 188 6.56 -10.63 4.00
C ALA A 188 6.93 -9.27 3.38
N ALA A 189 8.11 -8.74 3.69
CA ALA A 189 8.60 -7.48 3.13
C ALA A 189 8.98 -7.62 1.66
N VAL A 190 9.50 -8.76 1.18
CA VAL A 190 9.79 -9.01 -0.24
C VAL A 190 8.48 -9.11 -1.02
N VAL A 191 7.47 -9.80 -0.50
CA VAL A 191 6.13 -9.86 -1.11
C VAL A 191 5.50 -8.47 -1.11
N LEU A 192 5.53 -7.76 0.02
CA LEU A 192 4.98 -6.41 0.13
C LEU A 192 5.74 -5.40 -0.74
N THR A 193 7.07 -5.49 -0.82
CA THR A 193 7.89 -4.62 -1.67
C THR A 193 7.74 -4.97 -3.13
N MET A 194 7.58 -6.23 -3.52
CA MET A 194 7.21 -6.61 -4.89
C MET A 194 5.84 -6.02 -5.25
N VAL A 195 4.83 -6.14 -4.39
CA VAL A 195 3.51 -5.55 -4.60
C VAL A 195 3.62 -4.01 -4.73
N VAL A 196 4.36 -3.35 -3.83
CA VAL A 196 4.59 -1.89 -3.89
C VAL A 196 5.41 -1.48 -5.13
N TYR A 197 6.41 -2.25 -5.52
CA TYR A 197 7.32 -1.97 -6.64
C TYR A 197 6.61 -2.16 -7.98
N PHE A 198 5.86 -3.24 -8.15
CA PHE A 198 5.01 -3.46 -9.33
C PHE A 198 3.90 -2.42 -9.43
N CYS A 199 3.30 -1.99 -8.30
CA CYS A 199 2.39 -0.84 -8.27
C CYS A 199 3.08 0.49 -8.65
N ARG A 200 4.39 0.64 -8.42
CA ARG A 200 5.17 1.86 -8.70
C ARG A 200 5.71 1.92 -10.13
N CYS A 201 5.92 0.78 -10.80
CA CYS A 201 6.43 0.70 -12.17
C CYS A 201 5.42 1.10 -13.25
N CYS A 202 4.12 1.14 -12.95
CA CYS A 202 3.09 1.62 -13.89
C CYS A 202 3.02 3.17 -13.99
N GLY A 203 3.81 3.89 -13.19
CA GLY A 203 3.87 5.35 -13.19
C GLY A 203 4.88 5.93 -14.19
N GLY A 204 4.47 6.04 -15.45
CA GLY A 204 4.96 7.12 -16.32
C GLY A 204 6.15 6.79 -17.23
N ARG A 205 5.89 6.04 -18.31
CA ARG A 205 6.51 6.36 -19.60
C ARG A 205 5.71 7.49 -20.24
N ASP A 206 5.90 8.71 -19.74
CA ASP A 206 5.57 9.91 -20.52
C ASP A 206 6.52 9.93 -21.71
N GLY A 207 6.03 9.50 -22.87
CA GLY A 207 6.75 9.60 -24.13
C GLY A 207 7.14 11.06 -24.42
N GLY A 208 8.42 11.36 -24.21
CA GLY A 208 9.30 12.02 -25.19
C GLY A 208 8.93 13.37 -25.81
N ARG A 209 7.82 14.04 -25.47
CA ARG A 209 7.64 15.46 -25.85
C ARG A 209 8.40 16.31 -24.86
N GLY A 210 9.52 16.88 -25.33
CA GLY A 210 10.39 17.76 -24.56
C GLY A 210 9.59 18.76 -23.73
N LYS A 211 9.56 18.53 -22.41
CA LYS A 211 8.79 19.37 -21.49
C LYS A 211 9.44 20.76 -21.47
N MET A 212 8.72 21.75 -21.96
CA MET A 212 9.11 23.16 -21.86
C MET A 212 9.00 23.61 -20.40
N MET A 213 9.93 24.44 -19.92
CA MET A 213 9.84 25.08 -18.60
C MET A 213 9.98 26.59 -18.73
N LYS A 214 9.40 27.35 -17.80
CA LYS A 214 9.62 28.80 -17.70
C LYS A 214 11.06 29.03 -17.22
N ALA A 215 11.79 29.87 -17.94
CA ALA A 215 13.21 30.13 -17.69
C ALA A 215 13.35 31.00 -16.42
N PRO A 216 14.13 30.59 -15.41
CA PRO A 216 14.32 31.39 -14.20
C PRO A 216 14.91 32.77 -14.54
N GLY A 217 14.24 33.85 -14.13
CA GLY A 217 14.70 35.22 -14.39
C GLY A 217 14.39 35.78 -15.78
N ARG A 218 13.64 35.06 -16.64
CA ARG A 218 13.15 35.58 -17.93
C ARG A 218 11.70 35.16 -18.17
N ASN A 219 10.93 35.96 -18.92
CA ASN A 219 9.56 35.59 -19.29
C ASN A 219 9.51 34.70 -20.56
N LEU A 220 10.45 33.77 -20.71
CA LEU A 220 10.54 32.85 -21.86
C LEU A 220 10.39 31.40 -21.41
N ARG A 221 10.00 30.52 -22.33
CA ARG A 221 9.99 29.07 -22.13
C ARG A 221 11.17 28.44 -22.85
N ILE A 222 11.90 27.56 -22.17
CA ILE A 222 13.06 26.84 -22.72
C ILE A 222 12.86 25.32 -22.61
N PRO A 223 13.45 24.52 -23.53
CA PRO A 223 13.49 23.08 -23.39
C PRO A 223 14.23 22.71 -22.11
N ARG A 224 13.58 21.90 -21.25
CA ARG A 224 14.13 21.55 -19.94
C ARG A 224 15.47 20.79 -20.03
N SER A 225 15.64 19.96 -21.05
CA SER A 225 16.89 19.21 -21.27
C SER A 225 18.10 20.14 -21.40
N HIS A 226 17.97 21.27 -22.11
CA HIS A 226 19.07 22.22 -22.26
C HIS A 226 19.48 22.86 -20.93
N PHE A 227 18.52 23.22 -20.08
CA PHE A 227 18.83 23.79 -18.75
C PHE A 227 19.48 22.75 -17.81
N GLU A 228 19.05 21.50 -17.87
CA GLU A 228 19.63 20.44 -17.03
C GLU A 228 21.04 20.04 -17.49
N ILE A 229 21.34 20.13 -18.80
CA ILE A 229 22.68 19.87 -19.35
C ILE A 229 23.67 20.97 -18.93
N ASP A 230 23.28 22.24 -19.04
CA ASP A 230 24.17 23.36 -18.73
C ASP A 230 23.48 24.51 -17.98
N SER A 231 23.14 24.24 -16.73
CA SER A 231 22.58 25.26 -15.84
C SER A 231 23.56 26.41 -15.56
N LYS A 232 24.88 26.14 -15.55
CA LYS A 232 25.90 27.15 -15.26
C LYS A 232 26.02 28.16 -16.39
N GLY A 233 26.10 27.70 -17.64
CA GLY A 233 26.13 28.57 -18.81
C GLY A 233 24.88 29.44 -18.89
N TYR A 234 23.70 28.91 -18.57
CA TYR A 234 22.47 29.69 -18.50
C TYR A 234 22.59 30.88 -17.52
N PHE A 235 23.04 30.65 -16.28
CA PHE A 235 23.17 31.72 -15.29
C PHE A 235 24.33 32.68 -15.56
N GLN A 236 25.40 32.23 -16.21
CA GLN A 236 26.47 33.12 -16.67
C GLN A 236 25.94 34.08 -17.74
N ASN A 237 25.20 33.57 -18.72
CA ASN A 237 24.61 34.38 -19.79
C ASN A 237 23.64 35.46 -19.22
N LEU A 238 22.88 35.13 -18.17
CA LEU A 238 22.05 36.11 -17.46
C LEU A 238 22.82 37.30 -16.88
N ARG A 239 24.09 37.13 -16.50
CA ARG A 239 24.91 38.23 -15.95
C ARG A 239 25.45 39.15 -17.03
N TYR A 240 25.72 38.62 -18.22
CA TYR A 240 26.26 39.40 -19.34
C TYR A 240 25.18 40.17 -20.10
N HIS A 241 23.94 39.69 -20.07
CA HIS A 241 22.80 40.35 -20.71
C HIS A 241 21.66 40.55 -19.69
N PRO A 242 21.76 41.60 -18.84
CA PRO A 242 20.63 42.06 -18.05
C PRO A 242 19.57 42.59 -19.02
N GLY A 243 18.48 41.84 -19.16
CA GLY A 243 17.29 42.27 -19.92
C GLY A 243 16.38 43.16 -19.09
#